data_AF-A0AAW0EK86-F1
#
_entry.id   AF-A0AAW0EK86-F1
#
_cell.length_a   1.000
_cell.length_b   1.000
_cell.length_c   1.000
_cell.angle_alpha   90.00
_cell.angle_beta   90.00
_cell.angle_gamma   90.00
#
_symmetry.space_group_name_H-M   'P 1'
#
loop_
_entity.id
_entity.type
_entity.pdbx_description
1 polymer ?
#
loop_
_entity_poly.entity_id
_entity_poly.type
_entity_poly.pdbx_seq_one_letter_code
_entity_poly.pdbx_strand_id
1 'polypeptide(L)'
;MEDFPLAAEVYPALVTSAVLDAYARFVVADAEASGRLRRCSDVVRGEALEVPESIEAALAPLEVLYGKTALSAIGIALHGAEPIIRYVERVDRDNAAGDEENTFPDKDSDEARARRGSPTLRGPSHDSPVSSPAPADSLSVSAEADEQHGRCLYHVGEHTLFSAYYCPCSAYAYQSIQRQEVWCCKHLLALQLALCVEATGVPQECLRVRVVEAAEYEQLLLSAL
;
A
#
# COMPACT_ATOMS: atom_id res chain seq x y z
N MET A 1 -32.76 -10.01 -29.64
CA MET A 1 -31.90 -11.20 -29.49
C MET A 1 -30.53 -10.61 -29.24
N GLU A 2 -30.27 -10.29 -27.98
CA GLU A 2 -29.05 -9.57 -27.59
C GLU A 2 -27.89 -10.56 -27.61
N ASP A 3 -26.94 -10.30 -28.49
CA ASP A 3 -25.66 -10.98 -28.52
C ASP A 3 -24.94 -10.73 -27.18
N PHE A 4 -24.87 -11.75 -26.33
CA PHE A 4 -23.90 -11.81 -25.23
C PHE A 4 -22.65 -12.58 -25.69
N PRO A 5 -21.61 -11.91 -26.21
CA PRO A 5 -20.29 -12.49 -26.24
C PRO A 5 -19.29 -11.51 -25.63
N LEU A 6 -19.28 -11.40 -24.30
CA LEU A 6 -18.19 -10.77 -23.55
C LEU A 6 -17.81 -11.72 -22.41
N ALA A 7 -16.86 -12.59 -22.74
CA ALA A 7 -16.08 -13.55 -21.97
C ALA A 7 -16.47 -13.79 -20.49
N ALA A 8 -16.88 -15.02 -20.18
CA ALA A 8 -17.04 -15.55 -18.81
C ALA A 8 -15.81 -15.31 -17.90
N GLU A 9 -14.66 -15.04 -18.51
CA GLU A 9 -13.41 -14.61 -17.90
C GLU A 9 -13.51 -13.36 -17.01
N VAL A 10 -14.45 -12.43 -17.27
CA VAL A 10 -14.54 -11.18 -16.48
C VAL A 10 -15.34 -11.37 -15.18
N TYR A 11 -16.09 -12.47 -15.06
CA TYR A 11 -17.03 -12.68 -13.96
C TYR A 11 -16.36 -12.76 -12.58
N PRO A 12 -15.24 -13.50 -12.37
CA PRO A 12 -14.61 -13.58 -11.06
C PRO A 12 -14.09 -12.24 -10.55
N ALA A 13 -13.55 -11.39 -11.43
CA ALA A 13 -13.08 -10.07 -11.05
C ALA A 13 -14.23 -9.14 -10.64
N LEU A 14 -15.34 -9.16 -11.38
CA LEU A 14 -16.54 -8.37 -11.07
C LEU A 14 -17.19 -8.80 -9.75
N VAL A 15 -17.36 -10.11 -9.55
CA VAL A 15 -17.91 -10.63 -8.30
C VAL A 15 -16.97 -10.29 -7.13
N THR A 16 -15.66 -10.43 -7.31
CA THR A 16 -14.70 -10.04 -6.27
C THR A 16 -14.85 -8.57 -5.90
N SER A 17 -14.90 -7.66 -6.87
CA SER A 17 -15.12 -6.24 -6.60
C SER A 17 -16.41 -6.00 -5.83
N ALA A 18 -17.53 -6.58 -6.30
CA ALA A 18 -18.83 -6.41 -5.66
C ALA A 18 -18.86 -6.95 -4.22
N VAL A 19 -18.13 -8.04 -3.94
CA VAL A 19 -18.00 -8.63 -2.61
C VAL A 19 -17.14 -7.75 -1.70
N LEU A 20 -16.03 -7.22 -2.21
CA LEU A 20 -15.20 -6.27 -1.47
C LEU A 20 -16.01 -5.02 -1.10
N ASP A 21 -16.80 -4.48 -2.03
CA ASP A 21 -17.70 -3.35 -1.77
C ASP A 21 -18.78 -3.67 -0.73
N ALA A 22 -19.35 -4.88 -0.78
CA ALA A 22 -20.31 -5.34 0.23
C ALA A 22 -19.68 -5.48 1.61
N TYR A 23 -18.45 -6.01 1.68
CA TYR A 23 -17.68 -6.12 2.91
C TYR A 23 -17.30 -4.75 3.47
N ALA A 24 -16.86 -3.81 2.64
CA ALA A 24 -16.61 -2.43 3.05
C ALA A 24 -17.84 -1.79 3.69
N ARG A 25 -19.02 -1.95 3.07
CA ARG A 25 -20.29 -1.47 3.63
C ARG A 25 -20.62 -2.14 4.97
N PHE A 26 -20.40 -3.43 5.09
CA PHE A 26 -20.55 -4.15 6.37
C PHE A 26 -19.64 -3.55 7.46
N VAL A 27 -18.36 -3.32 7.15
CA VAL A 27 -17.40 -2.80 8.14
C VAL A 27 -17.78 -1.39 8.60
N VAL A 28 -18.23 -0.52 7.68
CA VAL A 28 -18.73 0.82 8.05
C VAL A 28 -19.92 0.70 8.98
N ALA A 29 -20.92 -0.12 8.64
CA ALA A 29 -22.11 -0.32 9.47
C ALA A 29 -21.77 -0.89 10.86
N ASP A 30 -20.87 -1.86 10.95
CA ASP A 30 -20.39 -2.44 12.22
C ASP A 30 -19.65 -1.40 13.07
N ALA A 31 -18.80 -0.58 12.44
CA ALA A 31 -18.06 0.47 13.13
C ALA A 31 -18.97 1.59 13.63
N GLU A 32 -20.02 1.95 12.89
CA GLU A 32 -21.07 2.88 13.34
C GLU A 32 -21.87 2.32 14.51
N ALA A 33 -22.31 1.06 14.41
CA ALA A 33 -23.04 0.38 15.48
C ALA A 33 -22.21 0.24 16.77
N SER A 34 -20.90 0.02 16.61
CA SER A 34 -19.94 -0.06 17.71
C SER A 34 -19.52 1.30 18.27
N GLY A 35 -19.92 2.42 17.65
CA GLY A 35 -19.47 3.77 18.02
C GLY A 35 -17.98 4.04 17.77
N ARG A 36 -17.31 3.21 16.95
CA ARG A 36 -15.90 3.37 16.56
C ARG A 36 -15.70 4.46 15.52
N LEU A 37 -16.72 4.74 14.72
CA LEU A 37 -16.76 5.89 13.81
C LEU A 37 -17.44 7.08 14.49
N ARG A 38 -16.71 8.19 14.59
CA ARG A 38 -17.33 9.51 14.82
C ARG A 38 -18.07 9.84 13.53
N ARG A 39 -19.39 10.10 13.59
CA ARG A 39 -20.23 10.44 12.42
C ARG A 39 -19.61 11.60 11.62
N CYS A 40 -18.75 11.30 10.66
CA CYS A 40 -18.44 12.16 9.54
C CYS A 40 -19.52 11.88 8.50
N SER A 41 -20.62 12.62 8.63
CA SER A 41 -21.79 12.54 7.77
C SER A 41 -21.49 13.13 6.39
N ASP A 42 -20.59 12.50 5.64
CA ASP A 42 -20.38 12.84 4.23
C ASP A 42 -19.87 11.61 3.47
N VAL A 43 -20.69 10.57 3.40
CA VAL A 43 -20.48 9.47 2.44
C VAL A 43 -21.74 9.33 1.59
N VAL A 44 -21.48 9.40 0.29
CA VAL A 44 -22.41 9.43 -0.82
C VAL A 44 -23.54 8.41 -0.66
N ARG A 45 -24.77 8.93 -0.71
CA ARG A 45 -26.03 8.20 -0.75
C ARG A 45 -26.16 7.44 -2.09
N GLY A 46 -25.39 6.38 -2.25
CA GLY A 46 -25.59 5.36 -3.29
C GLY A 46 -26.81 4.50 -2.96
N GLU A 47 -27.42 3.90 -3.98
CA GLU A 47 -28.61 3.05 -3.87
C GLU A 47 -28.53 2.07 -2.69
N ALA A 48 -29.65 1.86 -2.01
CA ALA A 48 -29.77 1.04 -0.80
C ALA A 48 -29.53 -0.45 -1.11
N LEU A 49 -28.29 -0.81 -1.43
CA LEU A 49 -27.83 -2.18 -1.43
C LEU A 49 -27.84 -2.66 0.01
N GLU A 50 -28.53 -3.77 0.24
CA GLU A 50 -28.64 -4.39 1.57
C GLU A 50 -27.25 -4.60 2.17
N VAL A 51 -27.09 -4.16 3.42
CA VAL A 51 -25.88 -4.40 4.20
C VAL A 51 -25.91 -5.86 4.64
N PRO A 52 -24.84 -6.64 4.40
CA PRO A 52 -24.79 -8.03 4.86
C PRO A 52 -25.05 -8.15 6.36
N GLU A 53 -25.71 -9.24 6.80
CA GLU A 53 -26.01 -9.45 8.23
C GLU A 53 -24.78 -9.86 9.04
N SER A 54 -23.75 -10.41 8.39
CA SER A 54 -22.51 -10.86 9.04
C SER A 54 -21.30 -10.78 8.10
N ILE A 55 -20.10 -10.91 8.68
CA ILE A 55 -18.83 -11.00 7.92
C ILE A 55 -18.85 -12.23 7.01
N GLU A 56 -19.32 -13.37 7.53
CA GLU A 56 -19.41 -14.62 6.78
C GLU A 56 -20.35 -14.45 5.58
N ALA A 57 -21.50 -13.79 5.76
CA ALA A 57 -22.42 -13.52 4.67
C ALA A 57 -21.79 -12.60 3.60
N ALA A 58 -21.03 -11.57 4.03
CA ALA A 58 -20.34 -10.67 3.12
C ALA A 58 -19.26 -11.40 2.30
N LEU A 59 -18.47 -12.27 2.93
CA LEU A 59 -17.28 -12.88 2.32
C LEU A 59 -17.50 -14.28 1.74
N ALA A 60 -18.63 -14.94 2.02
CA ALA A 60 -18.95 -16.28 1.51
C ALA A 60 -18.78 -16.44 -0.01
N PRO A 61 -19.12 -15.44 -0.86
CA PRO A 61 -18.89 -15.59 -2.30
C PRO A 61 -17.40 -15.71 -2.67
N LEU A 62 -16.46 -15.15 -1.88
CA LEU A 62 -15.02 -15.38 -2.10
C LEU A 62 -14.62 -16.82 -1.82
N GLU A 63 -15.21 -17.46 -0.81
CA GLU A 63 -14.96 -18.88 -0.53
C GLU A 63 -15.48 -19.75 -1.68
N VAL A 64 -16.62 -19.41 -2.28
CA VAL A 64 -17.14 -20.12 -3.46
C VAL A 64 -16.21 -19.94 -4.66
N LEU A 65 -15.69 -18.73 -4.90
CA LEU A 65 -14.82 -18.43 -6.05
C LEU A 65 -13.40 -18.99 -5.91
N TYR A 66 -12.81 -18.86 -4.72
CA TYR A 66 -11.38 -19.10 -4.51
C TYR A 66 -11.08 -20.23 -3.52
N GLY A 67 -12.11 -20.82 -2.89
CA GLY A 67 -11.98 -21.91 -1.94
C GLY A 67 -11.01 -21.60 -0.80
N LYS A 68 -10.06 -22.51 -0.58
CA LYS A 68 -9.03 -22.39 0.47
C LYS A 68 -8.16 -21.15 0.33
N THR A 69 -8.00 -20.62 -0.89
CA THR A 69 -7.23 -19.39 -1.13
C THR A 69 -7.92 -18.20 -0.48
N ALA A 70 -9.26 -18.09 -0.56
CA ALA A 70 -10.02 -17.06 0.14
C ALA A 70 -9.89 -17.19 1.65
N LEU A 71 -10.05 -18.39 2.20
CA LEU A 71 -9.90 -18.60 3.65
C LEU A 71 -8.51 -18.21 4.16
N SER A 72 -7.46 -18.50 3.38
CA SER A 72 -6.09 -18.08 3.71
C SER A 72 -5.93 -16.56 3.63
N ALA A 73 -6.50 -15.93 2.60
CA ALA A 73 -6.46 -14.47 2.45
C ALA A 73 -7.21 -13.75 3.59
N ILE A 74 -8.35 -14.29 4.00
CA ILE A 74 -9.13 -13.81 5.16
C ILE A 74 -8.30 -13.96 6.44
N GLY A 75 -7.62 -15.09 6.62
CA GLY A 75 -6.68 -15.28 7.73
C GLY A 75 -5.59 -14.20 7.80
N ILE A 76 -5.04 -13.81 6.66
CA ILE A 76 -4.03 -12.75 6.58
C ILE A 76 -4.67 -11.38 6.89
N ALA A 77 -5.72 -11.01 6.16
CA ALA A 77 -6.28 -9.66 6.19
C ALA A 77 -7.11 -9.35 7.45
N LEU A 78 -7.84 -10.32 8.01
CA LEU A 78 -8.74 -10.08 9.13
C LEU A 78 -8.18 -10.60 10.46
N HIS A 79 -7.33 -11.63 10.42
CA HIS A 79 -6.79 -12.26 11.63
C HIS A 79 -5.30 -12.02 11.85
N GLY A 80 -4.64 -11.26 10.96
CA GLY A 80 -3.23 -10.91 11.09
C GLY A 80 -2.29 -12.11 11.04
N ALA A 81 -2.68 -13.18 10.34
CA ALA A 81 -1.85 -14.39 10.22
C ALA A 81 -0.50 -14.09 9.55
N GLU A 82 -0.45 -13.08 8.67
CA GLU A 82 0.76 -12.52 8.10
C GLU A 82 0.65 -10.99 8.12
N PRO A 83 1.74 -10.24 8.29
CA PRO A 83 1.69 -8.77 8.30
C PRO A 83 1.38 -8.22 6.91
N ILE A 84 0.56 -7.16 6.86
CA ILE A 84 0.38 -6.33 5.68
C ILE A 84 0.97 -4.94 5.97
N ILE A 85 2.00 -4.54 5.22
CA ILE A 85 2.68 -3.26 5.40
C ILE A 85 2.68 -2.50 4.08
N ARG A 86 2.11 -1.30 4.05
CA ARG A 86 2.27 -0.35 2.95
C ARG A 86 3.43 0.59 3.25
N TYR A 87 4.45 0.55 2.41
CA TYR A 87 5.52 1.53 2.35
C TYR A 87 5.12 2.64 1.39
N VAL A 88 5.16 3.88 1.87
CA VAL A 88 4.87 5.07 1.08
C VAL A 88 6.15 5.89 1.02
N GLU A 89 6.63 6.18 -0.18
CA GLU A 89 7.77 7.05 -0.36
C GLU A 89 7.44 8.48 0.09
N ARG A 90 8.32 9.05 0.91
CA ARG A 90 8.27 10.46 1.28
C ARG A 90 8.65 11.32 0.09
N VAL A 91 7.72 12.17 -0.34
CA VAL A 91 7.99 13.19 -1.36
C VAL A 91 8.19 14.51 -0.65
N ASP A 92 9.43 14.99 -0.60
CA ASP A 92 9.74 16.31 -0.04
C ASP A 92 9.19 17.39 -0.97
N ARG A 93 8.01 17.92 -0.64
CA ARG A 93 7.37 19.03 -1.38
C ARG A 93 8.21 20.32 -1.37
N ASP A 94 9.15 20.43 -0.44
CA ASP A 94 9.98 21.63 -0.26
C ASP A 94 10.98 21.88 -1.39
N ASN A 95 11.25 20.89 -2.25
CA ASN A 95 12.17 21.04 -3.40
C ASN A 95 11.47 21.37 -4.73
N ALA A 96 10.13 21.40 -4.78
CA ALA A 96 9.39 21.62 -6.03
C ALA A 96 9.15 23.11 -6.38
N ALA A 97 9.56 24.04 -5.52
CA ALA A 97 9.37 25.49 -5.71
C ALA A 97 10.61 26.23 -6.27
N GLY A 98 11.62 25.50 -6.78
CA GLY A 98 12.97 26.04 -6.99
C GLY A 98 13.50 26.20 -8.42
N ASP A 99 12.77 25.84 -9.48
CA ASP A 99 13.32 25.80 -10.86
C ASP A 99 12.46 26.56 -11.89
N GLU A 100 12.05 27.79 -11.57
CA GLU A 100 11.60 28.77 -12.59
C GLU A 100 12.47 30.04 -12.56
N GLU A 101 13.76 29.94 -12.91
CA GLU A 101 14.43 31.06 -13.60
C GLU A 101 15.65 30.58 -14.40
N ASN A 102 15.40 30.06 -15.60
CA ASN A 102 16.40 29.95 -16.65
C ASN A 102 16.81 31.36 -17.10
N THR A 103 17.75 31.97 -16.39
CA THR A 103 18.46 33.16 -16.88
C THR A 103 19.53 32.70 -17.86
N PHE A 104 19.37 33.08 -19.12
CA PHE A 104 20.28 32.81 -20.23
C PHE A 104 21.74 33.18 -19.88
N PRO A 105 22.74 32.31 -20.17
CA PRO A 105 24.14 32.66 -19.98
C PRO A 105 24.61 33.52 -21.15
N ASP A 106 24.92 34.79 -20.86
CA ASP A 106 25.64 35.64 -21.79
C ASP A 106 27.16 35.44 -21.64
N LYS A 107 27.81 35.58 -22.79
CA LYS A 107 29.16 35.16 -23.12
C LYS A 107 30.29 36.03 -22.56
N ASP A 108 31.47 35.43 -22.60
CA ASP A 108 32.82 36.00 -22.64
C ASP A 108 33.48 36.42 -21.32
N SER A 109 34.45 35.61 -20.88
CA SER A 109 35.76 36.10 -20.42
C SER A 109 36.81 34.99 -20.47
N ASP A 110 37.83 35.27 -21.26
CA ASP A 110 39.05 34.50 -21.50
C ASP A 110 40.00 34.42 -20.29
N GLU A 111 40.86 33.39 -20.38
CA GLU A 111 42.25 33.35 -19.93
C GLU A 111 42.64 33.41 -18.43
N ALA A 112 43.15 32.27 -17.95
CA ALA A 112 44.59 32.03 -17.69
C ALA A 112 44.94 31.37 -16.33
N ARG A 113 45.50 30.16 -16.46
CA ARG A 113 46.83 29.77 -15.95
C ARG A 113 47.01 29.30 -14.49
N ALA A 114 47.29 27.99 -14.42
CA ALA A 114 48.43 27.33 -13.75
C ALA A 114 48.34 26.83 -12.28
N ARG A 115 48.60 25.51 -12.20
CA ARG A 115 49.61 24.79 -11.39
C ARG A 115 49.25 24.28 -9.98
N ARG A 116 49.42 22.95 -9.89
CA ARG A 116 50.12 22.14 -8.88
C ARG A 116 49.46 21.89 -7.52
N GLY A 117 49.31 20.60 -7.21
CA GLY A 117 49.88 20.02 -6.00
C GLY A 117 48.91 19.23 -5.12
N SER A 118 48.87 17.91 -5.26
CA SER A 118 48.63 16.96 -4.15
C SER A 118 49.84 16.98 -3.19
N PRO A 119 49.91 16.18 -2.10
CA PRO A 119 48.90 15.49 -1.27
C PRO A 119 49.12 15.76 0.25
N THR A 120 48.25 15.29 1.17
CA THR A 120 48.72 14.62 2.42
C THR A 120 47.62 13.93 3.24
N LEU A 121 48.03 12.76 3.75
CA LEU A 121 47.43 11.89 4.77
C LEU A 121 47.43 12.50 6.19
N ARG A 122 46.47 12.09 7.04
CA ARG A 122 46.65 11.63 8.44
C ARG A 122 45.29 11.28 9.09
N GLY A 123 45.16 10.06 9.64
CA GLY A 123 44.16 9.72 10.69
C GLY A 123 44.71 10.07 12.09
N PRO A 124 44.37 9.34 13.18
CA PRO A 124 43.17 8.57 13.52
C PRO A 124 42.54 9.02 14.87
N SER A 125 41.51 8.28 15.32
CA SER A 125 41.16 7.92 16.72
C SER A 125 40.18 8.74 17.57
N HIS A 126 39.30 7.96 18.21
CA HIS A 126 38.88 7.95 19.63
C HIS A 126 37.46 8.40 20.05
N ASP A 127 36.83 7.46 20.77
CA ASP A 127 35.85 7.55 21.87
C ASP A 127 34.33 7.59 21.61
N SER A 128 33.73 6.41 21.83
CA SER A 128 32.41 6.23 22.47
C SER A 128 32.44 6.75 23.92
N PRO A 129 31.31 7.21 24.50
CA PRO A 129 30.49 6.28 25.26
C PRO A 129 28.97 6.52 25.22
N VAL A 130 28.25 5.40 25.37
CA VAL A 130 26.98 5.17 26.09
C VAL A 130 26.36 6.37 26.79
N SER A 131 25.06 6.60 26.52
CA SER A 131 24.01 6.80 27.54
C SER A 131 22.62 6.78 26.90
N SER A 132 21.83 5.74 27.22
CA SER A 132 20.35 5.81 27.17
C SER A 132 19.86 6.63 28.37
N PRO A 133 18.73 7.34 28.24
CA PRO A 133 17.50 6.78 28.80
C PRO A 133 16.25 7.08 27.95
N ALA A 134 15.35 6.09 27.88
CA ALA A 134 13.91 6.30 27.67
C ALA A 134 13.27 6.65 29.04
N PRO A 135 11.96 6.91 29.19
CA PRO A 135 10.90 7.13 28.19
C PRO A 135 10.08 8.42 28.48
N ALA A 136 9.35 8.95 27.49
CA ALA A 136 8.08 9.65 27.72
C ALA A 136 7.39 9.96 26.38
N ASP A 137 6.23 9.35 26.20
CA ASP A 137 4.97 10.01 25.83
C ASP A 137 5.01 11.09 24.75
N SER A 138 4.49 10.73 23.57
CA SER A 138 3.36 11.42 22.90
C SER A 138 3.29 11.06 21.41
N LEU A 139 2.76 9.89 21.08
CA LEU A 139 2.26 9.65 19.72
C LEU A 139 0.85 10.24 19.61
N SER A 140 0.78 11.57 19.51
CA SER A 140 -0.38 12.26 18.96
C SER A 140 -0.31 12.14 17.45
N VAL A 141 -0.83 11.06 16.88
CA VAL A 141 -1.05 10.95 15.43
C VAL A 141 -2.53 11.20 15.18
N SER A 142 -2.88 12.47 14.95
CA SER A 142 -4.19 12.87 14.44
C SER A 142 -4.05 14.23 13.76
N ALA A 143 -4.47 14.27 12.49
CA ALA A 143 -4.21 15.29 11.48
C ALA A 143 -2.74 15.21 10.99
N GLU A 144 -2.45 14.81 9.76
CA GLU A 144 -3.01 15.36 8.53
C GLU A 144 -3.23 14.25 7.50
N ALA A 145 -4.47 14.16 6.99
CA ALA A 145 -4.78 13.50 5.73
C ALA A 145 -4.34 14.39 4.57
N ASP A 146 -3.10 14.88 4.62
CA ASP A 146 -2.47 15.55 3.51
C ASP A 146 -2.12 14.45 2.52
N GLU A 147 -2.74 14.52 1.34
CA GLU A 147 -2.78 13.46 0.34
C GLU A 147 -1.37 12.92 0.08
N GLN A 148 -1.08 11.73 0.60
CA GLN A 148 0.20 11.04 0.47
C GLN A 148 0.40 10.59 -0.98
N HIS A 149 0.78 11.52 -1.85
CA HIS A 149 1.06 11.32 -3.27
C HIS A 149 2.46 10.71 -3.50
N GLY A 150 2.79 9.63 -2.79
CA GLY A 150 4.05 8.91 -2.92
C GLY A 150 3.90 7.59 -3.69
N ARG A 151 5.00 7.09 -4.25
CA ARG A 151 5.03 5.71 -4.76
C ARG A 151 4.79 4.74 -3.60
N CYS A 152 4.02 3.69 -3.86
CA CYS A 152 3.63 2.71 -2.86
C CYS A 152 4.18 1.32 -3.19
N LEU A 153 4.61 0.62 -2.14
CA LEU A 153 5.05 -0.78 -2.19
C LEU A 153 4.43 -1.52 -1.01
N TYR A 154 4.01 -2.76 -1.21
CA TYR A 154 3.27 -3.53 -0.21
C TYR A 154 4.04 -4.78 0.17
N HIS A 155 4.21 -5.02 1.46
CA HIS A 155 4.62 -6.32 1.97
C HIS A 155 3.39 -7.07 2.47
N VAL A 156 3.19 -8.29 2.00
CA VAL A 156 2.16 -9.22 2.48
C VAL A 156 2.87 -10.51 2.86
N GLY A 157 3.08 -10.72 4.15
CA GLY A 157 3.94 -11.79 4.64
C GLY A 157 5.38 -11.61 4.15
N GLU A 158 5.87 -12.60 3.41
CA GLU A 158 7.22 -12.61 2.83
C GLU A 158 7.27 -12.04 1.40
N HIS A 159 6.13 -11.64 0.84
CA HIS A 159 6.05 -11.19 -0.54
C HIS A 159 5.93 -9.68 -0.66
N THR A 160 6.72 -9.12 -1.57
CA THR A 160 6.64 -7.71 -1.96
C THR A 160 5.80 -7.57 -3.22
N LEU A 161 4.78 -6.71 -3.17
CA LEU A 161 3.85 -6.41 -4.23
C LEU A 161 3.99 -4.93 -4.61
N PHE A 162 4.14 -4.65 -5.90
CA PHE A 162 4.21 -3.28 -6.44
C PHE A 162 2.81 -2.72 -6.76
N SER A 163 1.77 -3.54 -6.70
CA SER A 163 0.42 -3.19 -7.07
C SER A 163 -0.59 -4.16 -6.44
N ALA A 164 -1.82 -3.70 -6.21
CA ALA A 164 -2.95 -4.53 -5.81
C ALA A 164 -3.50 -5.45 -6.93
N TYR A 165 -2.79 -5.52 -8.07
CA TYR A 165 -3.18 -6.34 -9.23
C TYR A 165 -2.14 -7.40 -9.64
N TYR A 166 -0.97 -7.44 -8.98
CA TYR A 166 0.09 -8.38 -9.32
C TYR A 166 0.83 -8.89 -8.09
N CYS A 167 1.14 -10.18 -8.06
CA CYS A 167 1.94 -10.80 -7.01
C CYS A 167 3.03 -11.69 -7.61
N PRO A 168 4.30 -11.56 -7.19
CA PRO A 168 5.40 -12.37 -7.74
C PRO A 168 5.48 -13.79 -7.15
N CYS A 169 4.52 -14.22 -6.33
CA CYS A 169 4.61 -15.53 -5.70
C CYS A 169 4.49 -16.68 -6.71
N SER A 170 5.14 -17.81 -6.41
CA SER A 170 5.14 -18.99 -7.30
C SER A 170 3.75 -19.53 -7.57
N ALA A 171 2.82 -19.43 -6.61
CA ALA A 171 1.43 -19.82 -6.80
C ALA A 171 0.77 -18.98 -7.91
N TYR A 172 0.97 -17.66 -7.90
CA TYR A 172 0.46 -16.76 -8.94
C TYR A 172 1.15 -17.02 -10.28
N ALA A 173 2.47 -17.18 -10.30
CA ALA A 173 3.23 -17.46 -11.52
C ALA A 173 2.80 -18.79 -12.17
N TYR A 174 2.68 -19.87 -11.39
CA TYR A 174 2.25 -21.19 -11.89
C TYR A 174 0.83 -21.13 -12.46
N GLN A 175 -0.07 -20.44 -11.79
CA GLN A 175 -1.47 -20.27 -12.22
C GLN A 175 -1.55 -19.46 -13.51
N SER A 176 -0.78 -18.38 -13.64
CA SER A 176 -0.75 -17.54 -14.85
C SER A 176 -0.25 -18.28 -16.10
N ILE A 177 0.69 -19.22 -15.94
CA ILE A 177 1.29 -19.97 -17.07
C ILE A 177 0.37 -21.10 -17.53
N GLN A 178 -0.33 -21.78 -16.62
CA GLN A 178 -1.14 -22.95 -16.97
C GLN A 178 -2.53 -22.63 -17.54
N ARG A 179 -2.91 -21.36 -17.66
CA ARG A 179 -4.27 -20.93 -18.08
C ARG A 179 -5.39 -21.60 -17.27
N GLN A 180 -5.08 -22.12 -16.08
CA GLN A 180 -6.11 -22.52 -15.14
C GLN A 180 -6.63 -21.22 -14.54
N GLU A 181 -7.94 -21.01 -14.65
CA GLU A 181 -8.72 -19.81 -14.34
C GLU A 181 -8.65 -19.40 -12.85
N VAL A 182 -7.44 -19.18 -12.33
CA VAL A 182 -7.22 -18.73 -10.96
C VAL A 182 -6.73 -17.30 -11.03
N TRP A 183 -7.64 -16.40 -10.68
CA TRP A 183 -7.54 -14.96 -10.91
C TRP A 183 -6.76 -14.22 -9.82
N CYS A 184 -6.44 -14.89 -8.70
CA CYS A 184 -5.88 -14.24 -7.52
C CYS A 184 -5.18 -15.24 -6.60
N CYS A 185 -3.99 -14.89 -6.09
CA CYS A 185 -3.33 -15.64 -5.01
C CYS A 185 -3.77 -15.10 -3.64
N LYS A 186 -3.46 -15.84 -2.55
CA LYS A 186 -3.87 -15.43 -1.19
C LYS A 186 -3.33 -14.04 -0.79
N HIS A 187 -2.11 -13.69 -1.20
CA HIS A 187 -1.49 -12.41 -0.86
C HIS A 187 -2.17 -11.23 -1.56
N LEU A 188 -2.51 -11.42 -2.83
CA LEU A 188 -3.17 -10.41 -3.64
C LEU A 188 -4.59 -10.16 -3.11
N LEU A 189 -5.33 -11.22 -2.80
CA LEU A 189 -6.68 -11.11 -2.25
C LEU A 189 -6.66 -10.50 -0.84
N ALA A 190 -5.68 -10.86 -0.01
CA ALA A 190 -5.52 -10.26 1.32
C ALA A 190 -5.21 -8.76 1.23
N LEU A 191 -4.33 -8.35 0.32
CA LEU A 191 -4.04 -6.94 0.08
C LEU A 191 -5.28 -6.18 -0.40
N GLN A 192 -6.05 -6.76 -1.33
CA GLN A 192 -7.29 -6.15 -1.81
C GLN A 192 -8.34 -5.99 -0.70
N LEU A 193 -8.51 -6.98 0.18
CA LEU A 193 -9.37 -6.87 1.37
C LEU A 193 -8.92 -5.72 2.28
N ALA A 194 -7.63 -5.65 2.59
CA ALA A 194 -7.09 -4.61 3.48
C ALA A 194 -7.24 -3.21 2.88
N LEU A 195 -6.93 -3.02 1.60
CA LEU A 195 -7.10 -1.74 0.91
C LEU A 195 -8.56 -1.33 0.77
N CYS A 196 -9.46 -2.31 0.55
CA CYS A 196 -10.89 -2.04 0.46
C CYS A 196 -11.44 -1.49 1.78
N VAL A 197 -11.00 -2.02 2.91
CA VAL A 197 -11.45 -1.49 4.20
C VAL A 197 -10.75 -0.19 4.53
N GLU A 198 -9.47 -0.03 4.21
CA GLU A 198 -8.79 1.25 4.38
C GLU A 198 -9.51 2.39 3.65
N ALA A 199 -10.00 2.14 2.43
CA ALA A 199 -10.76 3.12 1.66
C ALA A 199 -12.05 3.60 2.35
N THR A 200 -12.56 2.85 3.33
CA THR A 200 -13.72 3.26 4.14
C THR A 200 -13.36 4.28 5.23
N GLY A 201 -12.07 4.47 5.52
CA GLY A 201 -11.57 5.29 6.63
C GLY A 201 -11.75 4.65 8.01
N VAL A 202 -12.30 3.43 8.09
CA VAL A 202 -12.38 2.68 9.35
C VAL A 202 -10.97 2.23 9.75
N PRO A 203 -10.47 2.60 10.94
CA PRO A 203 -9.14 2.17 11.40
C PRO A 203 -9.04 0.64 11.44
N GLN A 204 -7.97 0.10 10.85
CA GLN A 204 -7.65 -1.32 10.87
C GLN A 204 -6.28 -1.57 11.47
N GLU A 205 -6.15 -2.66 12.22
CA GLU A 205 -4.87 -3.07 12.81
C GLU A 205 -4.02 -3.92 11.85
N CYS A 206 -4.65 -4.49 10.81
CA CYS A 206 -4.01 -5.44 9.90
C CYS A 206 -3.12 -4.78 8.83
N LEU A 207 -3.46 -3.56 8.40
CA LEU A 207 -2.67 -2.78 7.45
C LEU A 207 -1.86 -1.71 8.18
N ARG A 208 -0.52 -1.84 8.14
CA ARG A 208 0.40 -0.85 8.72
C ARG A 208 0.96 0.03 7.63
N VAL A 209 0.89 1.35 7.81
CA VAL A 209 1.48 2.30 6.87
C VAL A 209 2.83 2.78 7.42
N ARG A 210 3.88 2.67 6.61
CA ARG A 210 5.22 3.19 6.91
C ARG A 210 5.62 4.20 5.84
N VAL A 211 5.81 5.45 6.23
CA VAL A 211 6.43 6.45 5.36
C VAL A 211 7.94 6.26 5.43
N VAL A 212 8.59 6.16 4.27
CA VAL A 212 10.04 5.89 4.15
C VAL A 212 10.70 6.91 3.24
N GLU A 213 11.96 7.22 3.52
CA GLU A 213 12.77 8.10 2.67
C GLU A 213 13.03 7.45 1.31
N ALA A 214 13.25 8.24 0.26
CA ALA A 214 13.48 7.76 -1.11
C ALA A 214 14.59 6.68 -1.19
N ALA A 215 15.68 6.86 -0.44
CA ALA A 215 16.78 5.90 -0.41
C ALA A 215 16.39 4.55 0.22
N GLU A 216 15.55 4.54 1.26
CA GLU A 216 15.01 3.30 1.85
C GLU A 216 14.00 2.66 0.89
N TYR A 217 13.17 3.46 0.22
CA TYR A 217 12.23 2.97 -0.79
C TYR A 217 12.94 2.26 -1.95
N GLU A 218 14.03 2.85 -2.47
CA GLU A 218 14.87 2.23 -3.50
C GLU A 218 15.50 0.92 -3.05
N GLN A 219 15.97 0.84 -1.80
CA GLN A 219 16.50 -0.40 -1.24
C GLN A 219 15.43 -1.49 -1.16
N LEU A 220 14.22 -1.14 -0.72
CA LEU A 220 13.08 -2.06 -0.69
C LEU A 220 12.74 -2.54 -2.10
N LEU A 221 12.71 -1.65 -3.09
CA LEU A 221 12.46 -1.98 -4.49
C LEU A 221 13.50 -2.96 -5.04
N LEU A 222 14.79 -2.70 -4.78
CA LEU A 222 15.89 -3.56 -5.25
C LEU A 222 15.90 -4.93 -4.57
N SER A 223 15.46 -5.02 -3.31
CA SER A 223 15.37 -6.30 -2.59
C SER A 223 14.24 -7.21 -3.08
N ALA A 224 13.27 -6.64 -3.81
CA ALA A 224 12.07 -7.32 -4.28
C ALA A 224 12.19 -7.87 -5.72
N LEU A 225 13.27 -7.55 -6.43
CA LEU A 225 13.58 -7.98 -7.79
C LEU A 225 14.51 -9.20 -7.79
#